data_AF-A0A967IBT0-F1
#
_entry.id   AF-A0A967IBT0-F1
#
_cell.length_a   1.000
_cell.length_b   1.000
_cell.length_c   1.000
_cell.angle_alpha   90.00
_cell.angle_beta   90.00
_cell.angle_gamma   90.00
#
_symmetry.space_group_name_H-M   'P 1'
#
loop_
_entity.id
_entity.type
_entity.pdbx_description
1 polymer ?
#
loop_
_entity_poly.entity_id
_entity_poly.type
_entity_poly.pdbx_seq_one_letter_code
_entity_poly.pdbx_strand_id
1 'polypeptide(L)'
;MRKALFFILAILFVCSAPGWSLTGLPDTAATKAGPEFVPGQVLLKASSDISARQLAGSVDARILRGIGDGSIILLQVDKGEVAETIRALREQQGVIFAEPNWLRQPHAPDDDGYYLKWDLHNDGSLIDGSE
;
A
#
# COMPACT_ATOMS: atom_id res chain seq x y z
N MET A 1 64.77 59.31 11.11
CA MET A 1 66.15 59.00 10.67
C MET A 1 66.23 57.50 10.37
N ARG A 2 66.85 57.12 9.22
CA ARG A 2 67.13 55.74 8.70
C ARG A 2 65.88 54.93 8.30
N LYS A 3 65.53 54.68 7.01
CA LYS A 3 66.21 53.98 5.87
C LYS A 3 66.85 52.66 6.32
N ALA A 4 66.64 51.48 5.77
CA ALA A 4 65.85 50.88 4.69
C ALA A 4 65.65 49.39 5.14
N LEU A 5 64.97 48.46 4.46
CA LEU A 5 65.56 47.69 3.35
C LEU A 5 64.74 46.38 3.12
N PHE A 6 64.51 46.03 1.84
CA PHE A 6 64.24 44.69 1.27
C PHE A 6 62.89 43.98 1.57
N PHE A 7 62.19 43.29 0.66
CA PHE A 7 62.24 43.03 -0.80
C PHE A 7 61.01 42.13 -1.12
N ILE A 8 60.40 42.25 -2.32
CA ILE A 8 59.95 41.15 -3.23
C ILE A 8 59.01 40.06 -2.65
N LEU A 9 57.93 39.53 -3.26
CA LEU A 9 57.24 39.57 -4.55
C LEU A 9 56.04 38.62 -4.40
N ALA A 10 55.02 38.84 -5.22
CA ALA A 10 53.77 38.08 -5.37
C ALA A 10 53.88 36.55 -5.34
N ILE A 11 52.88 35.88 -4.74
CA ILE A 11 52.35 34.59 -5.21
C ILE A 11 50.82 34.60 -5.07
N LEU A 12 50.14 34.72 -6.21
CA LEU A 12 48.76 34.27 -6.41
C LEU A 12 48.71 32.76 -6.17
N PHE A 13 47.84 32.30 -5.27
CA PHE A 13 47.46 30.89 -5.20
C PHE A 13 45.94 30.77 -5.31
N VAL A 14 45.49 30.68 -6.56
CA VAL A 14 44.18 30.13 -6.94
C VAL A 14 44.22 28.64 -6.57
N CYS A 15 43.47 28.25 -5.54
CA CYS A 15 43.34 26.85 -5.16
C CYS A 15 41.95 26.36 -5.53
N SER A 16 41.92 25.54 -6.57
CA SER A 16 40.79 24.84 -7.16
C SER A 16 39.98 24.06 -6.12
N ALA A 17 38.65 24.12 -6.21
CA ALA A 17 37.75 23.26 -5.45
C ALA A 17 37.85 21.81 -5.97
N PRO A 18 38.13 20.80 -5.13
CA PRO A 18 38.02 19.41 -5.53
C PRO A 18 36.53 19.04 -5.64
N GLY A 19 36.05 18.88 -6.87
CA GLY A 19 34.78 18.24 -7.15
C GLY A 19 34.87 16.76 -6.82
N TRP A 20 34.39 16.37 -5.63
CA TRP A 20 34.13 14.97 -5.33
C TRP A 20 32.82 14.57 -6.01
N SER A 21 32.96 14.01 -7.21
CA SER A 21 31.89 13.22 -7.82
C SER A 21 31.70 11.96 -6.96
N LEU A 22 30.61 11.92 -6.21
CA LEU A 22 30.14 10.71 -5.54
C LEU A 22 29.60 9.74 -6.60
N THR A 23 30.48 8.88 -7.08
CA THR A 23 30.13 7.73 -7.93
C THR A 23 29.31 6.72 -7.12
N GLY A 24 28.07 6.49 -7.57
CA GLY A 24 27.35 5.23 -7.47
C GLY A 24 27.11 4.67 -6.07
N LEU A 25 26.03 5.10 -5.41
CA LEU A 25 25.36 4.21 -4.47
C LEU A 25 24.83 3.01 -5.27
N PRO A 26 25.01 1.76 -4.79
CA PRO A 26 24.36 0.61 -5.41
C PRO A 26 22.86 0.85 -5.36
N ASP A 27 22.22 0.84 -6.54
CA ASP A 27 20.77 0.75 -6.66
C ASP A 27 20.34 -0.43 -5.80
N THR A 28 19.72 -0.12 -4.66
CA THR A 28 19.13 -1.13 -3.81
C THR A 28 18.07 -1.77 -4.67
N ALA A 29 18.35 -2.98 -5.19
CA ALA A 29 17.45 -3.69 -6.07
C ALA A 29 16.07 -3.70 -5.41
N ALA A 30 15.16 -2.91 -5.97
CA ALA A 30 13.81 -2.78 -5.46
C ALA A 30 13.22 -4.19 -5.48
N THR A 31 13.07 -4.79 -4.29
CA THR A 31 12.30 -6.02 -4.15
C THR A 31 10.93 -5.68 -4.72
N LYS A 32 10.59 -6.32 -5.85
CA LYS A 32 9.33 -6.06 -6.55
C LYS A 32 8.20 -6.36 -5.57
N ALA A 33 7.59 -5.31 -5.02
CA ALA A 33 6.49 -5.46 -4.09
C ALA A 33 5.41 -6.34 -4.74
N GLY A 34 4.91 -7.32 -3.99
CA GLY A 34 3.81 -8.16 -4.45
C GLY A 34 2.55 -7.34 -4.72
N PRO A 35 1.50 -7.93 -5.30
CA PRO A 35 0.24 -7.24 -5.48
C PRO A 35 -0.33 -6.80 -4.13
N GLU A 36 -0.81 -5.56 -4.05
CA GLU A 36 -1.41 -4.98 -2.83
C GLU A 36 -2.85 -5.46 -2.61
N PHE A 37 -3.51 -5.90 -3.68
CA PHE A 37 -4.88 -6.42 -3.71
C PHE A 37 -4.96 -7.67 -4.59
N VAL A 38 -6.02 -8.46 -4.42
CA VAL A 38 -6.27 -9.66 -5.23
C VAL A 38 -6.58 -9.25 -6.68
N PRO A 39 -5.78 -9.70 -7.67
CA PRO A 39 -6.00 -9.32 -9.06
C PRO A 39 -7.37 -9.75 -9.57
N GLY A 40 -8.08 -8.82 -10.23
CA GLY A 40 -9.40 -9.06 -10.82
C GLY A 40 -10.55 -9.09 -9.82
N GLN A 41 -10.36 -8.63 -8.58
CA GLN A 41 -11.41 -8.62 -7.58
C GLN A 41 -11.73 -7.21 -7.06
N VAL A 42 -13.03 -6.91 -7.02
CA VAL A 42 -13.59 -5.64 -6.54
C VAL A 42 -14.63 -5.93 -5.48
N LEU A 43 -14.60 -5.17 -4.38
CA LEU A 43 -15.65 -5.14 -3.38
C LEU A 43 -16.63 -4.02 -3.72
N LEU A 44 -17.92 -4.36 -3.74
CA LEU A 44 -19.02 -3.43 -4.03
C LEU A 44 -20.02 -3.45 -2.87
N LYS A 45 -20.46 -2.27 -2.43
CA LYS A 45 -21.68 -2.12 -1.65
C LYS A 45 -22.63 -1.16 -2.34
N ALA A 46 -23.85 -1.63 -2.60
CA ALA A 46 -24.94 -0.83 -3.16
C ALA A 46 -25.85 -0.31 -2.04
N SER A 47 -26.60 0.75 -2.32
CA SER A 47 -27.72 1.19 -1.49
C SER A 47 -28.86 0.16 -1.55
N SER A 48 -29.76 0.21 -0.57
CA SER A 48 -30.91 -0.70 -0.48
C SER A 48 -31.81 -0.68 -1.72
N ASP A 49 -31.84 0.45 -2.42
CA ASP A 49 -32.78 0.71 -3.51
C ASP A 49 -32.22 0.29 -4.87
N ILE A 50 -30.92 -0.06 -4.94
CA ILE A 50 -30.23 -0.45 -6.17
C ILE A 50 -29.74 -1.89 -6.08
N SER A 51 -30.04 -2.67 -7.11
CA SER A 51 -29.58 -4.05 -7.22
C SER A 51 -28.08 -4.10 -7.51
N ALA A 52 -27.32 -4.75 -6.64
CA ALA A 52 -25.89 -5.03 -6.89
C ALA A 52 -25.67 -5.86 -8.17
N ARG A 53 -26.64 -6.69 -8.57
CA ARG A 53 -26.59 -7.43 -9.85
C ARG A 53 -26.68 -6.50 -11.06
N GLN A 54 -27.50 -5.45 -10.97
CA GLN A 54 -27.60 -4.45 -12.04
C GLN A 54 -26.29 -3.67 -12.16
N LEU A 55 -25.71 -3.23 -11.04
CA LEU A 55 -24.42 -2.53 -11.01
C LEU A 55 -23.27 -3.41 -11.50
N ALA A 56 -23.24 -4.70 -11.13
CA ALA A 56 -22.24 -5.62 -11.65
C ALA A 56 -22.36 -5.77 -13.18
N GLY A 57 -23.59 -5.87 -13.69
CA GLY A 57 -23.87 -5.96 -15.12
C GLY A 57 -23.48 -4.71 -15.92
N SER A 58 -23.48 -3.51 -15.33
CA SER A 58 -23.08 -2.27 -16.03
C SER A 58 -21.59 -2.16 -16.28
N VAL A 59 -20.78 -3.01 -15.65
CA VAL A 59 -19.32 -3.05 -15.78
C VAL A 59 -18.83 -4.45 -16.19
N ASP A 60 -19.71 -5.26 -16.77
CA ASP A 60 -19.44 -6.63 -17.21
C ASP A 60 -18.78 -7.54 -16.14
N ALA A 61 -19.05 -7.26 -14.86
CA ALA A 61 -18.47 -8.00 -13.75
C ALA A 61 -19.34 -9.19 -13.32
N ARG A 62 -18.69 -10.28 -12.90
CA ARG A 62 -19.37 -11.46 -12.36
C ARG A 62 -19.43 -11.40 -10.84
N ILE A 63 -20.62 -11.59 -10.27
CA ILE A 63 -20.76 -11.77 -8.81
C ILE A 63 -20.19 -13.14 -8.40
N LEU A 64 -19.22 -13.13 -7.48
CA LEU A 64 -18.67 -14.36 -6.89
C LEU A 64 -19.46 -14.79 -5.65
N ARG A 65 -19.60 -13.88 -4.68
CA ARG A 65 -20.30 -14.13 -3.40
C ARG A 65 -20.60 -12.85 -2.64
N GLY A 66 -21.48 -12.95 -1.65
CA GLY A 66 -21.62 -11.94 -0.60
C GLY A 66 -20.62 -12.16 0.54
N ILE A 67 -20.33 -11.09 1.28
CA ILE A 67 -19.49 -11.08 2.48
C ILE A 67 -20.32 -10.54 3.66
N GLY A 68 -20.11 -11.09 4.86
CA GLY A 68 -20.85 -10.72 6.06
C GLY A 68 -22.32 -11.14 5.95
N ASP A 69 -23.23 -10.19 6.13
CA ASP A 69 -24.68 -10.35 5.93
C ASP A 69 -25.10 -10.38 4.45
N GLY A 70 -24.13 -10.34 3.52
CA GLY A 70 -24.36 -10.29 2.09
C GLY A 70 -24.54 -8.88 1.53
N SER A 71 -24.42 -7.83 2.35
CA SER A 71 -24.50 -6.43 1.88
C SER A 71 -23.26 -5.98 1.09
N ILE A 72 -22.13 -6.67 1.25
CA ILE A 72 -20.90 -6.45 0.47
C ILE A 72 -20.78 -7.58 -0.53
N ILE A 73 -20.64 -7.24 -1.80
CA ILE A 73 -20.55 -8.18 -2.91
C ILE A 73 -19.11 -8.21 -3.43
N LEU A 74 -18.56 -9.42 -3.53
CA LEU A 74 -17.30 -9.66 -4.20
C LEU A 74 -17.55 -9.91 -5.69
N LEU A 75 -16.98 -9.04 -6.52
CA LEU A 75 -17.03 -9.10 -7.97
C LEU A 75 -15.73 -9.67 -8.54
N GLN A 76 -15.86 -10.39 -9.66
CA GLN A 76 -14.76 -10.78 -10.54
C GLN A 76 -14.83 -9.95 -11.82
N VAL A 77 -13.68 -9.38 -12.18
CA VAL A 77 -13.42 -8.64 -13.42
C VAL A 77 -12.17 -9.20 -14.09
N ASP A 78 -11.86 -8.77 -15.31
CA ASP A 78 -10.63 -9.18 -15.96
C ASP A 78 -9.39 -8.62 -15.23
N LYS A 79 -8.29 -9.36 -15.33
CA LYS A 79 -7.03 -8.96 -14.70
C LYS A 79 -6.52 -7.69 -15.38
N GLY A 80 -6.28 -6.66 -14.58
CA GLY A 80 -5.87 -5.33 -15.06
C GLY A 80 -6.99 -4.29 -15.06
N GLU A 81 -8.25 -4.71 -14.92
CA GLU A 81 -9.41 -3.80 -15.01
C GLU A 81 -9.90 -3.26 -13.67
N VAL A 82 -9.39 -3.77 -12.55
CA VAL A 82 -9.82 -3.40 -11.19
C VAL A 82 -9.98 -1.88 -11.00
N ALA A 83 -8.97 -1.10 -11.39
CA ALA A 83 -8.99 0.36 -11.22
C ALA A 83 -10.07 1.03 -12.09
N GLU A 84 -10.23 0.57 -13.33
CA GLU A 84 -11.23 1.10 -14.26
C GLU A 84 -12.64 0.75 -13.81
N THR A 85 -12.89 -0.50 -13.43
CA THR A 85 -14.18 -0.94 -12.92
C THR A 85 -14.57 -0.16 -11.66
N ILE A 86 -13.63 0.09 -10.74
CA ILE A 86 -13.90 0.90 -9.55
C ILE A 86 -14.28 2.34 -9.93
N ARG A 87 -13.57 2.95 -10.90
CA ARG A 87 -13.91 4.29 -11.39
C ARG A 87 -15.33 4.31 -11.97
N ALA A 88 -15.64 3.38 -12.86
CA ALA A 88 -16.96 3.28 -13.48
C ALA A 88 -18.09 3.04 -12.46
N LEU A 89 -17.87 2.18 -11.46
CA LEU A 89 -18.83 1.93 -10.39
C LEU A 89 -19.06 3.17 -9.51
N ARG A 90 -18.00 3.92 -9.17
CA ARG A 90 -18.13 5.12 -8.32
C ARG A 90 -18.95 6.24 -8.97
N GLU A 91 -19.08 6.23 -10.29
CA GLU A 91 -19.92 7.17 -11.04
C GLU A 91 -21.39 6.74 -11.09
N GLN A 92 -21.72 5.50 -10.69
CA GLN A 92 -23.09 5.00 -10.68
C GLN A 92 -23.87 5.48 -9.44
N GLN A 93 -25.12 5.86 -9.64
CA GLN A 93 -26.01 6.22 -8.53
C GLN A 93 -26.30 5.00 -7.65
N GLY A 94 -26.30 5.21 -6.33
CA GLY A 94 -26.58 4.18 -5.33
C GLY A 94 -25.41 3.23 -5.07
N VAL A 95 -24.21 3.49 -5.58
CA VAL A 95 -22.99 2.84 -5.05
C VAL A 95 -22.60 3.53 -3.74
N ILE A 96 -22.60 2.78 -2.63
CA ILE A 96 -22.09 3.25 -1.34
C ILE A 96 -20.57 3.25 -1.36
N PHE A 97 -19.97 2.16 -1.84
CA PHE A 97 -18.54 2.11 -2.12
C PHE A 97 -18.19 1.06 -3.18
N ALA A 98 -17.07 1.29 -3.86
CA ALA A 98 -16.36 0.31 -4.67
C ALA A 98 -14.84 0.44 -4.41
N GLU A 99 -14.17 -0.67 -4.12
CA GLU A 99 -12.75 -0.72 -3.77
C GLU A 99 -12.08 -2.04 -4.17
N PRO A 100 -10.74 -2.10 -4.23
CA PRO A 100 -10.02 -3.36 -4.45
C PRO A 100 -10.21 -4.33 -3.29
N ASN A 101 -10.12 -5.64 -3.57
CA ASN A 101 -10.01 -6.63 -2.50
C ASN A 101 -8.57 -6.65 -1.94
N TRP A 102 -8.28 -5.79 -0.96
CA TRP A 102 -6.95 -5.64 -0.37
C TRP A 102 -6.45 -6.92 0.31
N LEU A 103 -5.17 -7.24 0.08
CA LEU A 103 -4.48 -8.29 0.82
C LEU A 103 -4.05 -7.74 2.18
N ARG A 104 -4.37 -8.46 3.26
CA ARG A 104 -3.99 -8.12 4.63
C ARG A 104 -3.18 -9.26 5.22
N GLN A 105 -2.15 -8.92 5.99
CA GLN A 105 -1.40 -9.87 6.79
C GLN A 105 -1.86 -9.76 8.24
N PRO A 106 -2.16 -10.88 8.90
CA PRO A 106 -2.40 -10.86 10.34
C PRO A 106 -1.13 -10.38 11.04
N HIS A 107 -1.31 -9.48 12.01
CA HIS A 107 -0.22 -9.06 12.88
C HIS A 107 -0.22 -9.97 14.12
N ALA A 108 0.97 -10.41 14.53
CA ALA A 108 1.11 -11.04 15.84
C ALA A 108 0.89 -9.98 16.94
N PRO A 109 0.49 -10.37 18.16
CA PRO A 109 0.44 -9.43 19.27
C PRO A 109 1.79 -8.72 19.47
N ASP A 110 1.76 -7.40 19.68
CA ASP A 110 2.94 -6.54 19.90
C ASP A 110 3.65 -6.79 21.25
N ASP A 111 3.29 -7.88 21.93
CA ASP A 111 3.80 -8.29 23.24
C ASP A 111 4.48 -9.64 23.10
N ASP A 112 5.81 -9.64 23.09
CA ASP A 112 6.64 -10.84 23.02
C ASP A 112 6.33 -11.83 24.15
N GLY A 113 5.77 -11.38 25.28
CA GLY A 113 5.35 -12.22 26.40
C GLY A 113 3.89 -12.69 26.32
N TYR A 114 3.16 -12.39 25.23
CA TYR A 114 1.73 -12.71 25.11
C TYR A 114 1.43 -14.19 25.38
N TYR A 115 2.29 -15.10 24.93
CA TYR A 115 2.15 -16.53 25.15
C TYR A 115 2.35 -16.97 26.62
N LEU A 116 2.92 -16.11 27.47
CA LEU A 116 3.14 -16.37 28.90
C LEU A 116 1.97 -15.88 29.79
N LYS A 117 1.00 -15.15 29.24
CA LYS A 117 -0.12 -14.57 29.98
C LYS A 117 -1.20 -15.59 30.33
N TRP A 118 -0.84 -16.54 31.19
CA TRP A 118 -1.73 -17.59 31.72
C TRP A 118 -2.90 -17.02 32.54
N ASP A 119 -2.74 -15.80 33.07
CA ASP A 119 -3.73 -15.07 33.85
C ASP A 119 -4.89 -14.52 33.00
N LEU A 120 -4.76 -14.53 31.66
CA LEU A 120 -5.85 -14.16 30.75
C LEU A 120 -6.95 -15.22 30.66
N HIS A 121 -6.81 -16.35 31.37
CA HIS A 121 -7.75 -17.47 31.33
C HIS A 121 -8.07 -17.94 29.90
N ASN A 122 -7.09 -17.87 29.01
CA ASN A 122 -7.22 -18.40 27.66
C ASN A 122 -7.17 -19.93 27.74
N ASP A 123 -8.30 -20.59 27.49
CA ASP A 123 -8.43 -22.05 27.55
C ASP A 123 -7.97 -22.76 26.27
N GLY A 124 -7.41 -22.01 25.32
CA GLY A 124 -6.94 -22.51 24.03
C GLY A 124 -8.06 -22.67 23.00
N SER A 125 -9.32 -22.40 23.36
CA SER A 125 -10.44 -22.48 22.42
C SER A 125 -10.36 -21.34 21.42
N LEU A 126 -10.44 -21.66 20.13
CA LEU A 126 -10.60 -20.66 19.08
C LEU A 126 -12.03 -20.11 19.11
N ILE A 127 -12.18 -18.80 18.91
CA ILE A 127 -13.48 -18.11 18.92
C ILE A 127 -14.40 -18.58 17.77
N ASP A 128 -13.83 -19.22 16.75
CA ASP A 128 -14.57 -19.80 15.63
C ASP A 128 -15.06 -21.24 15.86
N GLY A 129 -14.77 -21.83 17.04
CA GLY A 129 -15.20 -23.16 17.42
C GLY A 129 -14.43 -24.31 16.77
N SER A 130 -13.28 -24.04 16.14
CA SER A 130 -12.34 -25.08 15.69
C SER A 130 -11.32 -25.43 16.77
N GLU A 131 -10.81 -26.67 16.75
CA GLU A 131 -9.74 -27.17 17.64
C GLU A 131 -8.35 -27.11 16.99
#